data_AF-A0A0M9ALN8-F1
#
_entry.id   AF-A0A0M9ALN8-F1
#
_cell.length_a   1.000
_cell.length_b   1.000
_cell.length_c   1.000
_cell.angle_alpha   90.00
_cell.angle_beta   90.00
_cell.angle_gamma   90.00
#
_symmetry.space_group_name_H-M   'P 1'
#
loop_
_entity.id
_entity.type
_entity.pdbx_description
1 polymer ?
#
loop_
_entity_poly.entity_id
_entity_poly.type
_entity_poly.pdbx_seq_one_letter_code
_entity_poly.pdbx_strand_id
1 'polypeptide(L)'
;METETSAGVESRTARNDARSEKTAGSSYTVYRVHCPDCGHSKECNNRADAATRQRKTPCPNCDRMMGVTELQRPGDSAEFRLASQAVAAAIDAQRSVSGDDVPSVNAILEAMGRSPYGYPSDGGPTALTANQAARTLVEDGAL
;
A
#
# COMPACT_ATOMS: atom_id res chain seq x y z
N MET A 1 8.20 -61.24 28.04
CA MET A 1 7.88 -59.86 28.46
C MET A 1 8.32 -58.96 27.30
N GLU A 2 7.52 -58.31 26.48
CA GLU A 2 6.08 -58.11 26.31
C GLU A 2 5.85 -57.66 24.84
N THR A 3 4.67 -57.96 24.29
CA THR A 3 3.82 -57.12 23.39
C THR A 3 4.45 -56.43 22.16
N GLU A 4 4.15 -56.81 20.91
CA GLU A 4 2.90 -56.61 20.13
C GLU A 4 2.91 -55.36 19.22
N THR A 5 2.50 -55.60 17.96
CA THR A 5 1.59 -54.78 17.14
C THR A 5 2.10 -53.58 16.32
N SER A 6 2.15 -53.84 15.01
CA SER A 6 1.54 -53.12 13.87
C SER A 6 1.48 -51.59 13.84
N ALA A 7 1.89 -51.01 12.72
CA ALA A 7 0.99 -50.28 11.81
C ALA A 7 1.80 -49.67 10.64
N GLY A 8 1.34 -49.90 9.41
CA GLY A 8 1.83 -49.15 8.27
C GLY A 8 1.42 -47.67 8.38
N VAL A 9 2.25 -46.78 7.86
CA VAL A 9 1.82 -45.42 7.53
C VAL A 9 2.41 -45.05 6.18
N GLU A 10 1.53 -45.14 5.20
CA GLU A 10 1.64 -44.55 3.88
C GLU A 10 2.00 -43.07 3.97
N SER A 11 2.78 -42.65 2.98
CA SER A 11 3.08 -41.28 2.59
C SER A 11 1.94 -40.30 2.87
N ARG A 12 2.14 -39.40 3.83
CA ARG A 12 1.33 -38.18 3.97
C ARG A 12 2.18 -36.96 3.65
N THR A 13 1.98 -36.50 2.43
CA THR A 13 2.15 -35.13 1.98
C THR A 13 1.56 -34.17 3.02
N ALA A 14 2.39 -33.26 3.54
CA ALA A 14 1.90 -32.01 4.12
C ALA A 14 2.93 -30.93 3.80
N ARG A 15 2.62 -30.19 2.74
CA ARG A 15 3.26 -28.93 2.34
C ARG A 15 3.28 -28.00 3.55
N ASN A 16 4.45 -27.74 4.10
CA ASN A 16 4.66 -26.55 4.92
C ASN A 16 5.26 -25.46 4.02
N ASP A 17 4.52 -25.12 2.97
CA ASP A 17 4.59 -23.80 2.37
C ASP A 17 3.98 -22.83 3.39
N ALA A 18 4.78 -22.42 4.37
CA ALA A 18 4.52 -21.20 5.09
C ALA A 18 4.78 -20.04 4.12
N ARG A 19 3.87 -19.91 3.14
CA ARG A 19 3.63 -18.69 2.37
C ARG A 19 3.11 -17.67 3.38
N SER A 20 4.02 -17.12 4.17
CA SER A 20 3.84 -15.85 4.85
C SER A 20 3.87 -14.78 3.76
N GLU A 21 2.83 -14.77 2.93
CA GLU A 21 2.50 -13.60 2.13
C GLU A 21 2.04 -12.51 3.09
N LYS A 22 3.03 -11.85 3.69
CA LYS A 22 2.88 -10.51 4.20
C LYS A 22 2.80 -9.61 2.98
N THR A 23 1.61 -9.57 2.38
CA THR A 23 1.15 -8.47 1.54
C THR A 23 0.89 -7.27 2.46
N ALA A 24 1.93 -6.81 3.14
CA ALA A 24 1.95 -5.53 3.79
C ALA A 24 2.69 -4.62 2.82
N GLY A 25 1.95 -3.79 2.09
CA GLY A 25 2.54 -2.68 1.35
C GLY A 25 3.53 -2.00 2.29
N SER A 26 4.81 -2.05 1.93
CA SER A 26 5.92 -1.76 2.84
C SER A 26 5.80 -0.34 3.38
N SER A 27 5.11 -0.12 4.50
CA SER A 27 5.07 1.18 5.16
C SER A 27 6.40 1.36 5.88
N TYR A 28 7.12 2.42 5.59
CA TYR A 28 8.31 2.76 6.35
C TYR A 28 7.98 3.82 7.40
N THR A 29 8.49 3.61 8.60
CA THR A 29 8.35 4.56 9.69
C THR A 29 9.43 5.63 9.55
N VAL A 30 9.02 6.88 9.34
CA VAL A 30 9.89 8.04 9.39
C VAL A 30 9.81 8.63 10.79
N TYR A 31 10.97 8.87 11.38
CA TYR A 31 11.06 9.57 12.66
C TYR A 31 11.40 11.02 12.38
N ARG A 32 10.69 11.98 12.99
CA ARG A 32 10.95 13.40 12.80
C ARG A 32 11.09 14.07 14.16
N VAL A 33 12.18 14.79 14.37
CA VAL A 33 12.28 15.75 15.48
C VAL A 33 11.71 17.09 15.03
N HIS A 34 10.92 17.74 15.87
CA HIS A 34 10.36 19.06 15.57
C HIS A 34 10.37 19.96 16.81
N CYS A 35 10.59 21.25 16.60
CA CYS A 35 10.47 22.26 17.64
C CYS A 35 9.01 22.74 17.69
N PRO A 36 8.33 22.67 18.85
CA PRO A 36 6.95 23.10 18.97
C PRO A 36 6.79 24.63 18.88
N ASP A 37 7.82 25.39 19.22
CA ASP A 37 7.75 26.86 19.27
C ASP A 37 8.01 27.54 17.92
N CYS A 38 8.99 27.06 17.15
CA CYS A 38 9.40 27.70 15.88
C CYS A 38 9.15 26.85 14.63
N GLY A 39 8.64 25.63 14.78
CA GLY A 39 8.33 24.73 13.65
C GLY A 39 9.56 24.12 12.95
N HIS A 40 10.79 24.42 13.40
CA HIS A 40 11.98 23.76 12.87
C HIS A 40 11.87 22.24 13.00
N SER A 41 12.26 21.50 11.98
CA SER A 41 12.14 20.05 12.03
C SER A 41 13.22 19.34 11.21
N LYS A 42 13.52 18.11 11.58
CA LYS A 42 14.49 17.27 10.89
C LYS A 42 14.06 15.80 10.92
N GLU A 43 14.16 15.14 9.77
CA GLU A 43 13.93 13.69 9.67
C GLU A 43 15.13 12.91 10.21
N CYS A 44 14.86 11.75 10.79
CA CYS A 44 15.78 10.86 11.46
C CYS A 44 15.58 9.45 10.90
N ASN A 45 16.68 8.74 10.68
CA ASN A 45 16.66 7.44 10.00
C ASN A 45 16.08 6.31 10.88
N ASN A 46 16.05 6.50 12.21
CA ASN A 46 15.49 5.53 13.15
C ASN A 46 15.10 6.19 14.48
N ARG A 47 14.39 5.44 15.33
CA ARG A 47 13.91 5.88 16.65
C ARG A 47 15.04 6.30 17.58
N ALA A 48 16.17 5.60 17.55
CA ALA A 48 17.30 5.87 18.44
C ALA A 48 17.99 7.19 18.11
N ASP A 49 18.14 7.52 16.82
CA ASP A 49 18.67 8.81 16.35
C ASP A 49 17.72 9.95 16.76
N ALA A 50 16.41 9.77 16.54
CA ALA A 50 15.41 10.77 16.94
C ALA A 50 15.41 11.00 18.46
N ALA A 51 15.44 9.94 19.27
CA ALA A 51 15.51 10.03 20.73
C ALA A 51 16.83 10.67 21.20
N THR A 52 17.95 10.38 20.53
CA THR A 52 19.25 10.99 20.84
C THR A 52 19.23 12.49 20.56
N ARG A 53 18.69 12.90 19.40
CA ARG A 53 18.56 14.32 19.03
C ARG A 53 17.63 15.05 19.97
N GLN A 54 16.49 14.47 20.32
CA GLN A 54 15.58 15.04 21.32
C GLN A 54 16.29 15.31 22.65
N ARG A 55 17.14 14.39 23.12
CA ARG A 55 17.78 14.50 24.44
C ARG A 55 19.04 15.38 24.47
N LYS A 56 19.78 15.46 23.36
CA LYS A 56 21.12 16.06 23.32
C LYS A 56 21.23 17.30 22.44
N THR A 57 20.24 17.58 21.61
CA THR A 57 20.31 18.67 20.63
C THR A 57 19.08 19.55 20.77
N PRO A 58 19.21 20.73 21.40
CA PRO A 58 18.14 21.71 21.40
C PRO A 58 17.92 22.27 19.99
N CYS A 59 16.79 22.94 19.78
CA CYS A 59 16.47 23.56 18.51
C CYS A 59 17.53 24.61 18.12
N PRO A 60 18.11 24.56 16.90
CA PRO A 60 19.14 25.52 16.48
C PRO A 60 18.63 26.97 16.38
N ASN A 61 17.31 27.17 16.29
CA ASN A 61 16.71 28.49 16.07
C ASN A 61 16.24 29.19 17.35
N CYS A 62 15.88 28.44 18.40
CA CYS A 62 15.26 28.99 19.61
C CYS A 62 15.66 28.28 20.90
N ASP A 63 16.65 27.38 20.83
CA ASP A 63 17.23 26.63 21.96
C ASP A 63 16.23 25.81 22.81
N ARG A 64 14.99 25.66 22.32
CA ARG A 64 13.96 24.82 22.94
C ARG A 64 14.19 23.35 22.65
N MET A 65 13.82 22.49 23.60
CA MET A 65 13.82 21.03 23.43
C MET A 65 12.86 20.61 22.31
N MET A 66 13.32 19.70 21.45
CA MET A 66 12.53 19.19 20.33
C MET A 66 11.63 18.02 20.76
N GLY A 67 10.42 17.94 20.19
CA GLY A 67 9.57 16.76 20.24
C GLY A 67 9.96 15.74 19.17
N VAL A 68 9.51 14.49 19.34
CA VAL A 68 9.66 13.41 18.35
C VAL A 68 8.28 13.00 17.87
N THR A 69 8.12 12.84 16.56
CA THR A 69 6.93 12.28 15.93
C THR A 69 7.32 11.09 15.08
N GLU A 70 6.57 10.00 15.23
CA GLU A 70 6.63 8.83 14.36
C GLU A 70 5.57 9.00 13.28
N LEU A 71 5.98 9.03 12.01
CA LEU A 71 5.08 9.08 10.86
C LEU A 71 5.17 7.77 10.10
N GLN A 72 4.03 7.11 9.88
CA GLN A 72 3.95 6.03 8.90
C GLN A 72 3.81 6.65 7.51
N ARG A 73 4.79 6.42 6.64
CA ARG A 73 4.65 6.73 5.22
C ARG A 73 4.30 5.46 4.46
N PRO A 74 3.35 5.52 3.50
CA PRO A 74 3.24 4.46 2.51
C PRO A 74 4.60 4.38 1.80
N GLY A 75 5.21 3.20 1.78
CA GLY A 75 6.46 3.05 1.07
C GLY A 75 6.28 3.13 -0.42
N ASP A 76 7.39 3.46 -1.08
CA ASP A 76 7.55 3.34 -2.52
C ASP A 76 7.67 1.85 -2.90
N SER A 77 6.66 1.05 -2.55
CA SER A 77 6.58 -0.31 -3.05
C SER A 77 6.21 -0.25 -4.52
N ALA A 78 6.77 -1.15 -5.32
CA ALA A 78 6.39 -1.28 -6.72
C ALA A 78 4.87 -1.42 -6.88
N GLU A 79 4.22 -2.10 -5.92
CA GLU A 79 2.77 -2.24 -5.86
C GLU A 79 2.03 -0.92 -5.62
N PHE A 80 2.48 -0.09 -4.66
CA PHE A 80 1.88 1.23 -4.42
C PHE A 80 2.02 2.14 -5.65
N ARG A 81 3.18 2.10 -6.30
CA ARG A 81 3.41 2.86 -7.54
C ARG A 81 2.50 2.39 -8.68
N LEU A 82 2.35 1.07 -8.85
CA LEU A 82 1.45 0.50 -9.85
C LEU A 82 -0.02 0.81 -9.55
N ALA A 83 -0.41 0.78 -8.27
CA ALA A 83 -1.77 1.14 -7.84
C ALA A 83 -2.06 2.62 -8.12
N SER A 84 -1.13 3.51 -7.76
CA SER A 84 -1.23 4.94 -8.03
C SER A 84 -1.32 5.24 -9.53
N GLN A 85 -0.52 4.55 -10.35
CA GLN A 85 -0.59 4.67 -11.81
C GLN A 85 -1.92 4.20 -12.38
N ALA A 86 -2.50 3.12 -11.83
CA ALA A 86 -3.80 2.64 -12.27
C ALA A 86 -4.93 3.65 -11.95
N VAL A 87 -4.91 4.27 -10.77
CA VAL A 87 -5.87 5.33 -10.42
C VAL A 87 -5.71 6.54 -11.33
N ALA A 88 -4.47 6.99 -11.58
CA ALA A 88 -4.21 8.09 -12.49
C ALA A 88 -4.73 7.79 -13.91
N ALA A 89 -4.45 6.59 -14.43
CA ALA A 89 -4.94 6.17 -15.73
C ALA A 89 -6.48 6.10 -15.80
N ALA A 90 -7.15 5.68 -14.73
CA ALA A 90 -8.60 5.66 -14.65
C ALA A 90 -9.21 7.09 -14.66
N ILE A 91 -8.58 8.03 -13.96
CA ILE A 91 -8.98 9.45 -13.99
C ILE A 91 -8.81 10.04 -15.39
N ASP A 92 -7.69 9.78 -16.05
CA ASP A 92 -7.43 10.28 -17.41
C ASP A 92 -8.40 9.66 -18.43
N ALA A 93 -8.69 8.35 -18.30
CA ALA A 93 -9.67 7.67 -19.14
C ALA A 93 -11.07 8.26 -18.93
N GLN A 94 -11.50 8.48 -17.69
CA GLN A 94 -12.77 9.12 -17.37
C GLN A 94 -12.89 10.49 -18.05
N ARG A 95 -11.85 11.33 -17.93
CA ARG A 95 -11.82 12.68 -18.53
C ARG A 95 -11.82 12.67 -20.06
N SER A 96 -11.35 11.58 -20.66
CA SER A 96 -11.31 11.42 -22.11
C SER A 96 -12.67 11.01 -22.70
N VAL A 97 -13.60 10.54 -21.86
CA VAL A 97 -14.98 10.27 -22.25
C VAL A 97 -15.76 11.59 -22.20
N SER A 98 -16.53 11.86 -23.25
CA SER A 98 -17.40 13.04 -23.35
C SER A 98 -18.85 12.60 -23.50
N GLY A 99 -19.75 13.17 -22.70
CA GLY A 99 -21.18 12.85 -22.70
C GLY A 99 -21.81 13.03 -21.32
N ASP A 100 -23.12 12.79 -21.20
CA ASP A 100 -23.83 12.75 -19.91
C ASP A 100 -23.57 11.44 -19.14
N ASP A 101 -23.14 10.40 -19.85
CA ASP A 101 -22.99 9.01 -19.39
C ASP A 101 -21.51 8.66 -19.12
N VAL A 102 -20.86 9.43 -18.25
CA VAL A 102 -19.43 9.23 -17.93
C VAL A 102 -19.26 8.22 -16.79
N PRO A 103 -18.52 7.11 -17.00
CA PRO A 103 -18.30 6.11 -15.96
C PRO A 103 -17.48 6.67 -14.80
N SER A 104 -17.80 6.23 -13.58
CA SER A 104 -17.02 6.61 -12.40
C SER A 104 -15.61 6.01 -12.45
N VAL A 105 -14.62 6.71 -11.88
CA VAL A 105 -13.25 6.18 -11.73
C VAL A 105 -13.25 4.82 -11.04
N ASN A 106 -14.16 4.62 -10.07
CA ASN A 106 -14.29 3.34 -9.38
C ASN A 106 -14.77 2.22 -10.31
N ALA A 107 -15.80 2.48 -11.13
CA ALA A 107 -16.29 1.49 -12.10
C ALA A 107 -15.20 1.12 -13.12
N ILE A 108 -14.41 2.10 -13.57
CA ILE A 108 -13.26 1.87 -14.46
C ILE A 108 -12.21 0.99 -13.76
N LEU A 109 -11.90 1.24 -12.48
CA LEU A 109 -10.96 0.43 -11.70
C LEU A 109 -11.48 -1.00 -11.48
N GLU A 110 -12.77 -1.15 -11.17
CA GLU A 110 -13.42 -2.46 -10.99
C GLU A 110 -13.40 -3.28 -12.28
N ALA A 111 -13.69 -2.67 -13.44
CA ALA A 111 -13.56 -3.32 -14.74
C ALA A 111 -12.10 -3.73 -15.06
N MET A 112 -11.12 -2.98 -14.56
CA MET A 112 -9.70 -3.35 -14.60
C MET A 112 -9.31 -4.43 -13.56
N GLY A 113 -10.27 -4.96 -12.79
CA GLY A 113 -10.01 -5.93 -11.72
C GLY A 113 -9.27 -5.33 -10.53
N ARG A 114 -9.45 -4.02 -10.27
CA ARG A 114 -8.73 -3.28 -9.23
C ARG A 114 -9.70 -2.67 -8.21
N SER A 115 -9.19 -2.48 -6.99
CA SER A 115 -9.88 -1.80 -5.91
C SER A 115 -9.96 -0.28 -6.17
N PRO A 116 -10.77 0.46 -5.39
CA PRO A 116 -10.85 1.92 -5.48
C PRO A 116 -9.51 2.63 -5.29
N TYR A 117 -8.54 1.96 -4.65
CA TYR A 117 -7.20 2.48 -4.40
C TYR A 117 -6.18 2.02 -5.47
N GLY A 118 -6.63 1.34 -6.51
CA GLY A 118 -5.80 0.88 -7.64
C GLY A 118 -5.06 -0.43 -7.41
N TYR A 119 -5.19 -1.06 -6.24
CA TYR A 119 -4.58 -2.37 -5.99
C TYR A 119 -5.34 -3.47 -6.75
N PRO A 120 -4.68 -4.56 -7.18
CA PRO A 120 -5.37 -5.74 -7.71
C PRO A 120 -6.42 -6.26 -6.73
N SER A 121 -7.58 -6.67 -7.25
CA SER A 121 -8.57 -7.42 -6.48
C SER A 121 -8.16 -8.89 -6.36
N ASP A 122 -8.90 -9.70 -5.59
CA ASP A 122 -8.59 -11.13 -5.37
C ASP A 122 -8.52 -11.96 -6.67
N GLY A 123 -9.17 -11.50 -7.75
CA GLY A 123 -9.07 -12.08 -9.10
C GLY A 123 -7.86 -11.65 -9.93
N GLY A 124 -7.02 -10.75 -9.41
CA GLY A 124 -5.93 -10.11 -10.14
C GLY A 124 -6.40 -8.99 -11.09
N PRO A 125 -5.46 -8.21 -11.65
CA PRO A 125 -5.81 -7.19 -12.64
C PRO A 125 -6.23 -7.85 -13.94
N THR A 126 -7.27 -7.31 -14.58
CA THR A 126 -7.68 -7.77 -15.92
C THR A 126 -6.72 -7.22 -16.97
N ALA A 127 -6.74 -7.79 -18.18
CA ALA A 127 -5.95 -7.30 -19.31
C ALA A 127 -6.47 -5.98 -19.88
N LEU A 128 -7.58 -5.45 -19.36
CA LEU A 128 -8.19 -4.21 -19.83
C LEU A 128 -7.36 -3.01 -19.37
N THR A 129 -7.06 -2.13 -20.31
CA THR A 129 -6.53 -0.80 -20.01
C THR A 129 -7.65 0.13 -19.52
N ALA A 130 -7.31 1.19 -18.79
CA ALA A 130 -8.30 2.16 -18.29
C ALA A 130 -9.18 2.75 -19.40
N ASN A 131 -8.61 3.04 -20.57
CA ASN A 131 -9.36 3.55 -21.72
C ASN A 131 -10.31 2.51 -22.32
N GLN A 132 -9.90 1.23 -22.37
CA GLN A 132 -10.77 0.15 -22.83
C GLN A 132 -11.91 -0.07 -21.84
N ALA A 133 -11.60 -0.15 -20.54
CA ALA A 133 -12.59 -0.27 -19.48
C ALA A 133 -13.61 0.88 -19.52
N ALA A 134 -13.16 2.12 -19.65
CA ALA A 134 -14.05 3.27 -19.75
C ALA A 134 -14.97 3.20 -20.99
N ARG A 135 -14.46 2.78 -22.15
CA ARG A 135 -15.28 2.62 -23.37
C ARG A 135 -16.32 1.52 -23.22
N THR A 136 -15.92 0.35 -22.72
CA THR A 136 -16.83 -0.78 -22.51
C THR A 136 -17.98 -0.41 -21.57
N LEU A 137 -17.70 0.33 -20.49
CA LEU A 137 -18.75 0.78 -19.56
C LEU A 137 -19.76 1.74 -20.22
N VAL A 138 -19.31 2.61 -21.11
CA VAL A 138 -20.19 3.51 -21.88
C VAL A 138 -21.01 2.72 -22.90
N GLU A 139 -20.42 1.73 -23.56
CA GLU A 139 -21.09 0.91 -24.58
C GLU A 139 -22.11 -0.07 -23.97
N ASP A 140 -21.82 -0.65 -22.80
CA ASP A 140 -22.71 -1.59 -22.09
C ASP A 140 -23.80 -0.90 -21.24
N GLY A 141 -23.75 0.42 -21.10
CA GLY A 141 -24.70 1.17 -20.26
C GLY A 141 -24.63 0.82 -18.77
N ALA A 142 -23.51 0.26 -18.32
CA ALA A 142 -23.27 -0.19 -16.94
C ALA A 142 -22.66 0.94 -16.10
N LEU A 143 -23.41 2.04 -15.94
CA LEU A 143 -22.98 3.27 -15.26
C LEU A 143 -23.50 3.36 -13.82
#